data_AF-A0A5J4PYY8-F1
#
_entry.id   AF-A0A5J4PYY8-F1
#
_cell.length_a   1.000
_cell.length_b   1.000
_cell.length_c   1.000
_cell.angle_alpha   90.00
_cell.angle_beta   90.00
_cell.angle_gamma   90.00
#
_symmetry.space_group_name_H-M   'P 1'
#
loop_
_entity.id
_entity.type
_entity.pdbx_description
1 polymer ?
#
loop_
_entity_poly.entity_id
_entity_poly.type
_entity_poly.pdbx_seq_one_letter_code
_entity_poly.pdbx_strand_id
1 'polypeptide(L)'
;LRDQTYVDRTDNLFLLNLPQDAGFGNIESTYDLKEMYRVVNALPREYKVPFSMYVSGFKYREIAEKLELPLGTIKSRIFFTRRRLQEELKDFR
;
A
#
# COMPACT_ATOMS: atom_id res chain seq x y z
N LEU A 1 -2.12 -34.97 -7.99
CA LEU A 1 -2.03 -34.33 -6.66
C LEU A 1 -2.61 -32.93 -6.81
N ARG A 2 -3.57 -32.55 -5.96
CA ARG A 2 -4.44 -31.39 -6.16
C ARG A 2 -3.65 -30.09 -5.92
N ASP A 3 -3.34 -29.35 -6.99
CA ASP A 3 -2.99 -27.93 -6.90
C ASP A 3 -4.21 -27.17 -6.37
N GLN A 4 -4.20 -26.89 -5.06
CA GLN A 4 -5.15 -25.97 -4.46
C GLN A 4 -4.75 -24.57 -4.88
N THR A 5 -5.33 -24.07 -5.97
CA THR A 5 -5.41 -22.64 -6.24
C THR A 5 -6.26 -22.03 -5.13
N TYR A 6 -5.63 -21.72 -4.01
CA TYR A 6 -6.25 -20.99 -2.91
C TYR A 6 -6.42 -19.55 -3.38
N VAL A 7 -7.55 -19.28 -4.05
CA VAL A 7 -7.92 -17.95 -4.51
C VAL A 7 -8.11 -17.09 -3.26
N ASP A 8 -7.06 -16.35 -2.88
CA ASP A 8 -7.13 -15.38 -1.78
C ASP A 8 -8.09 -14.27 -2.20
N ARG A 9 -9.33 -14.35 -1.70
CA ARG A 9 -10.41 -13.41 -2.03
C ARG A 9 -10.17 -12.00 -1.45
N THR A 10 -9.10 -11.79 -0.67
CA THR A 10 -8.78 -10.48 -0.09
C THR A 10 -8.25 -9.50 -1.12
N ASP A 11 -7.61 -10.00 -2.20
CA ASP A 11 -7.03 -9.15 -3.26
C ASP A 11 -8.08 -8.36 -4.06
N ASN A 12 -9.28 -8.92 -4.25
CA ASN A 12 -10.30 -8.30 -5.11
C ASN A 12 -11.10 -7.16 -4.44
N LEU A 13 -11.17 -7.11 -3.11
CA LEU A 13 -11.99 -6.07 -2.45
C LEU A 13 -11.31 -4.68 -2.45
N PHE A 14 -9.98 -4.64 -2.56
CA PHE A 14 -9.20 -3.41 -2.40
C PHE A 14 -8.72 -2.78 -3.71
N LEU A 15 -8.66 -3.54 -4.80
CA LEU A 15 -8.35 -3.03 -6.15
C LEU A 15 -9.48 -2.17 -6.76
N LEU A 16 -10.70 -2.32 -6.25
CA LEU A 16 -11.90 -1.58 -6.70
C LEU A 16 -11.96 -0.11 -6.23
N ASN A 17 -10.99 0.37 -5.43
CA ASN A 17 -10.98 1.72 -4.86
C ASN A 17 -9.73 2.54 -5.19
N LEU A 18 -8.88 2.12 -6.13
CA LEU A 18 -8.00 3.10 -6.78
C LEU A 18 -8.86 3.84 -7.82
N PRO A 19 -8.89 5.18 -7.83
CA PRO A 19 -9.50 5.90 -8.94
C PRO A 19 -8.67 5.56 -10.19
N GLN A 20 -9.20 4.67 -11.02
CA GLN A 20 -8.65 4.32 -12.34
C GLN A 20 -8.85 5.46 -13.36
N ASP A 21 -9.25 6.64 -12.90
CA ASP A 21 -9.61 7.77 -13.75
C ASP A 21 -9.10 9.10 -13.16
N ALA A 22 -7.79 9.19 -12.93
CA ALA A 22 -7.13 10.47 -12.76
C ALA A 22 -6.48 10.89 -14.10
N GLY A 23 -7.32 11.09 -15.11
CA GLY A 23 -7.00 11.84 -16.32
C GLY A 23 -6.83 13.34 -16.05
N PHE A 24 -6.07 13.72 -15.03
CA PHE A 24 -5.84 15.12 -14.65
C PHE A 24 -4.33 15.39 -14.56
N GLY A 25 -3.82 16.16 -15.53
CA GLY A 25 -2.62 17.00 -15.46
C GLY A 25 -1.33 16.39 -14.88
N ASN A 26 -0.35 16.14 -15.74
CA ASN A 26 1.04 15.73 -15.42
C ASN A 26 1.77 16.49 -14.28
N ILE A 27 1.26 17.64 -13.82
CA ILE A 27 1.91 18.49 -12.80
C ILE A 27 1.38 18.16 -11.39
N GLU A 28 0.07 18.00 -11.22
CA GLU A 28 -0.53 17.60 -9.93
C GLU A 28 -0.15 16.16 -9.59
N SER A 29 -0.16 15.25 -10.56
CA SER A 29 0.25 13.86 -10.35
C SER A 29 1.72 13.73 -9.94
N THR A 30 2.61 14.57 -10.48
CA THR A 30 4.03 14.60 -10.08
C THR A 30 4.20 15.16 -8.66
N TYR A 31 3.40 16.17 -8.29
CA TYR A 31 3.39 16.75 -6.95
C TYR A 31 2.89 15.73 -5.91
N ASP A 32 1.77 15.06 -6.19
CA ASP A 32 1.18 14.02 -5.35
C ASP A 32 2.12 12.84 -5.13
N LEU A 33 2.83 12.41 -6.19
CA LEU A 33 3.84 11.36 -6.08
C LEU A 33 5.00 11.78 -5.17
N LYS A 34 5.53 12.99 -5.37
CA LYS A 34 6.64 13.51 -4.55
C LYS A 34 6.24 13.62 -3.07
N GLU A 35 5.01 14.02 -2.80
CA GLU A 35 4.48 14.15 -1.44
C GLU A 35 4.26 12.77 -0.80
N MET A 36 3.68 11.83 -1.53
CA MET A 36 3.57 10.43 -1.09
C MET A 36 4.94 9.86 -0.73
N TYR A 37 5.96 10.10 -1.56
CA TYR A 37 7.33 9.68 -1.26
C TYR A 37 7.89 10.35 0.00
N ARG A 38 7.62 11.63 0.24
CA ARG A 38 8.05 12.33 1.46
C ARG A 38 7.41 11.68 2.69
N VAL A 39 6.10 11.50 2.71
CA VAL A 39 5.37 10.92 3.84
C VAL A 39 5.84 9.49 4.11
N VAL A 40 5.96 8.65 3.08
CA VAL A 40 6.45 7.26 3.22
C VAL A 40 7.91 7.23 3.72
N ASN A 41 8.76 8.15 3.29
CA ASN A 41 10.14 8.25 3.77
C ASN A 41 10.24 8.75 5.22
N ALA A 42 9.26 9.51 5.70
CA ALA A 42 9.18 9.95 7.10
C ALA A 42 8.68 8.84 8.04
N LEU A 43 8.09 7.76 7.52
CA LEU A 43 7.64 6.64 8.33
C LEU A 43 8.82 5.82 8.86
N PRO A 44 8.71 5.28 10.08
CA PRO A 44 9.65 4.28 10.57
C PRO A 44 9.77 3.09 9.61
N ARG A 45 10.97 2.51 9.54
CA ARG A 45 11.30 1.41 8.61
C ARG A 45 10.30 0.25 8.69
N GLU A 46 9.78 -0.02 9.87
CA GLU A 46 8.80 -1.08 10.13
C GLU A 46 7.47 -0.90 9.39
N TYR A 47 7.09 0.34 9.04
CA TYR A 47 5.91 0.66 8.21
C TYR A 47 6.27 0.86 6.76
N LYS A 48 7.41 1.54 6.51
CA LYS A 48 7.91 1.82 5.15
C LYS A 48 8.16 0.54 4.37
N VAL A 49 8.89 -0.42 4.93
CA VAL A 49 9.31 -1.63 4.19
C VAL A 49 8.12 -2.49 3.74
N PRO A 50 7.17 -2.88 4.62
CA PRO A 50 5.97 -3.61 4.18
C PRO A 50 5.15 -2.84 3.15
N PHE A 51 5.01 -1.52 3.33
CA PHE A 51 4.25 -0.69 2.41
C PHE A 51 4.91 -0.57 1.03
N SER A 52 6.23 -0.37 0.97
CA SER A 52 7.00 -0.34 -0.28
C SER A 52 6.89 -1.66 -1.05
N MET A 53 6.90 -2.80 -0.36
CA MET A 53 6.69 -4.10 -0.98
C MET A 53 5.26 -4.23 -1.52
N TYR A 54 4.27 -3.80 -0.76
CA TYR A 54 2.87 -3.81 -1.20
C TYR A 54 2.64 -2.97 -2.46
N VAL A 55 3.17 -1.74 -2.54
CA VAL A 55 3.03 -0.92 -3.75
C VAL A 55 3.84 -1.45 -4.93
N SER A 56 4.84 -2.29 -4.67
CA SER A 56 5.61 -3.01 -5.70
C SER A 56 4.90 -4.28 -6.20
N GLY A 57 3.71 -4.60 -5.67
CA GLY A 57 2.87 -5.71 -6.12
C GLY A 57 2.99 -7.00 -5.30
N PHE A 58 3.74 -7.00 -4.20
CA PHE A 58 3.78 -8.17 -3.30
C PHE A 58 2.45 -8.32 -2.56
N LYS A 59 1.96 -9.56 -2.45
CA LYS A 59 0.78 -9.89 -1.64
C LYS A 59 1.11 -9.84 -0.16
N TYR A 60 0.10 -9.59 0.68
CA TYR A 60 0.25 -9.53 2.14
C TYR A 60 0.94 -10.77 2.73
N ARG A 61 0.65 -11.97 2.20
CA ARG A 61 1.28 -13.23 2.63
C ARG A 61 2.75 -13.28 2.26
N GLU A 62 3.10 -12.92 1.03
CA GLU A 62 4.50 -12.89 0.56
C GLU A 62 5.33 -11.89 1.38
N ILE A 63 4.74 -10.75 1.75
CA ILE A 63 5.38 -9.76 2.61
C ILE A 63 5.55 -10.33 4.04
N ALA A 64 4.52 -10.98 4.58
CA ALA A 64 4.55 -11.59 5.91
C ALA A 64 5.63 -12.67 6.01
N GLU A 65 5.71 -13.54 5.01
CA GLU A 65 6.73 -14.59 4.91
C GLU A 65 8.13 -13.98 4.77
N LYS A 66 8.32 -13.02 3.86
CA LYS A 66 9.63 -12.42 3.59
C LYS A 66 10.17 -11.54 4.72
N LEU A 67 9.28 -10.97 5.55
CA LEU A 67 9.66 -10.19 6.72
C LEU A 67 9.59 -11.00 8.03
N GLU A 68 9.18 -12.26 7.96
CA GLU A 68 8.99 -13.15 9.12
C GLU A 68 8.07 -12.52 10.20
N LEU A 69 6.99 -11.87 9.75
CA LEU A 69 6.02 -11.20 10.59
C LEU A 69 4.62 -11.80 10.43
N PRO A 70 3.76 -11.75 11.47
CA PRO A 70 2.38 -12.19 11.34
C PRO A 70 1.62 -11.44 10.24
N LEU A 71 0.77 -12.15 9.49
CA LEU A 71 -0.07 -11.55 8.44
C LEU A 71 -0.92 -10.37 8.96
N GLY A 72 -1.42 -10.48 10.20
CA GLY A 72 -2.16 -9.41 10.87
C GLY A 72 -1.32 -8.14 11.07
N THR A 73 -0.04 -8.29 11.39
CA THR A 73 0.92 -7.18 11.55
C THR A 73 1.20 -6.48 10.23
N ILE A 74 1.33 -7.23 9.14
CA ILE A 74 1.51 -6.63 7.80
C ILE A 74 0.25 -5.85 7.39
N LYS A 75 -0.94 -6.44 7.58
CA LYS A 75 -2.22 -5.77 7.30
C LYS A 75 -2.37 -4.47 8.09
N SER A 76 -2.10 -4.49 9.40
CA SER A 76 -2.24 -3.30 10.24
C SER A 76 -1.23 -2.21 9.88
N ARG A 77 0.02 -2.57 9.59
CA ARG A 77 1.06 -1.62 9.16
C ARG A 77 0.71 -0.94 7.83
N ILE A 78 0.26 -1.71 6.83
CA ILE A 78 -0.15 -1.15 5.53
C ILE A 78 -1.38 -0.27 5.69
N PHE A 79 -2.38 -0.69 6.48
CA PHE A 79 -3.57 0.11 6.76
C PHE A 79 -3.22 1.44 7.43
N PHE A 80 -2.37 1.41 8.45
CA PHE A 80 -1.92 2.62 9.16
C PHE A 80 -1.18 3.58 8.22
N THR A 81 -0.25 3.06 7.40
CA THR A 81 0.47 3.88 6.41
C THR A 81 -0.50 4.56 5.43
N ARG A 82 -1.50 3.84 4.91
CA ARG A 82 -2.51 4.42 4.00
C ARG A 82 -3.33 5.52 4.67
N ARG A 83 -3.76 5.30 5.92
CA ARG A 83 -4.53 6.29 6.67
C ARG A 83 -3.70 7.56 6.89
N ARG A 84 -2.44 7.41 7.28
CA ARG A 84 -1.53 8.53 7.46
C ARG A 84 -1.30 9.29 6.16
N LEU A 85 -1.08 8.59 5.05
CA LEU A 85 -1.00 9.22 3.73
C LEU A 85 -2.26 10.01 3.38
N GLN A 86 -3.44 9.47 3.68
CA GLN A 86 -4.70 10.19 3.45
C GLN A 86 -4.86 11.43 4.33
N GLU A 87 -4.43 11.38 5.58
CA GLU A 87 -4.45 12.53 6.50
C GLU A 87 -3.47 13.62 6.01
N GLU A 88 -2.23 13.24 5.74
CA GLU A 88 -1.18 14.15 5.28
C GLU A 88 -1.45 14.72 3.88
N LEU A 89 -2.20 14.03 3.01
CA LEU A 89 -2.58 14.58 1.69
C LEU A 89 -3.90 15.38 1.74
N LYS A 90 -4.76 15.14 2.72
CA LYS A 90 -6.01 15.92 2.92
C LYS A 90 -5.72 17.32 3.42
N ASP A 91 -4.70 17.50 4.25
CA ASP A 91 -4.32 18.81 4.79
C ASP A 91 -3.73 19.75 3.72
N PHE A 92 -3.44 19.24 2.51
CA PHE A 92 -2.92 20.01 1.38
C PHE A 92 -3.97 20.29 0.29
N ARG A 93 -5.24 19.94 0.53
CA ARG A 93 -6.34 20.11 -0.43
C ARG A 93 -7.12 21.39 -0.21
#